data_AF-A0A9C9XAJ0-F1
#
_entry.id   AF-A0A9C9XAJ0-F1
#
_cell.length_a   1.000
_cell.length_b   1.000
_cell.length_c   1.000
_cell.angle_alpha   90.00
_cell.angle_beta   90.00
_cell.angle_gamma   90.00
#
_symmetry.space_group_name_H-M   'P 1'
#
loop_
_entity.id
_entity.type
_entity.pdbx_description
1 polymer ?
#
loop_
_entity_poly.entity_id
_entity_poly.type
_entity_poly.pdbx_seq_one_letter_code
_entity_poly.pdbx_strand_id
1 'polypeptide(L)'
;MMTTRIHDMPVYASQSEQLAAPLYNLWRRARLHLALPLRIELPQLKQMALILEPDCWVVVDQVQYDLPVLAWLEFQDTGRSSLHTPVTCTLNYYHYMASQLRGRVLTLLEQELEARLRKTGTHGQPS
;
A
#
# COMPACT_ATOMS: atom_id res chain seq x y z
N MET A 1 15.54 2.25 -2.20
CA MET A 1 14.12 1.88 -2.01
C MET A 1 13.45 2.95 -1.18
N MET A 2 12.15 3.19 -1.38
CA MET A 2 11.37 4.13 -0.58
C MET A 2 11.43 3.74 0.91
N THR A 3 11.48 2.44 1.20
CA THR A 3 11.66 1.88 2.55
C THR A 3 12.89 2.45 3.27
N THR A 4 14.03 2.64 2.59
CA THR A 4 15.23 3.22 3.24
C THR A 4 15.02 4.68 3.62
N ARG A 5 14.37 5.47 2.74
CA ARG A 5 14.15 6.91 2.98
C ARG A 5 13.08 7.16 4.04
N ILE A 6 12.07 6.31 4.12
CA ILE A 6 10.92 6.57 4.99
C ILE A 6 11.25 6.40 6.48
N HIS A 7 12.21 5.53 6.82
CA HIS A 7 12.68 5.37 8.19
C HIS A 7 13.48 6.59 8.70
N ASP A 8 14.06 7.37 7.79
CA ASP A 8 14.83 8.59 8.12
C ASP A 8 13.97 9.87 8.12
N MET A 9 12.69 9.78 7.73
CA MET A 9 11.80 10.95 7.62
C MET A 9 11.10 11.23 8.95
N PRO A 10 11.00 12.52 9.37
CA PRO A 10 10.32 12.88 10.59
C PRO A 10 8.82 12.58 10.48
N VAL A 11 8.33 11.72 11.36
CA VAL A 11 6.92 11.34 11.44
C VAL A 11 6.16 12.43 12.21
N TYR A 12 5.12 12.98 11.61
CA TYR A 12 4.24 13.95 12.28
C TYR A 12 3.36 13.25 13.33
N ALA A 13 2.77 12.12 12.98
CA ALA A 13 1.99 11.30 13.90
C ALA A 13 2.06 9.82 13.51
N SER A 14 1.99 8.93 14.49
CA SER A 14 1.96 7.48 14.28
C SER A 14 0.84 6.86 15.09
N GLN A 15 0.19 5.83 14.53
CA GLN A 15 -0.83 5.06 15.23
C GLN A 15 -0.83 3.59 14.82
N SER A 16 -1.32 2.75 15.72
CA SER A 16 -1.65 1.36 15.41
C SER A 16 -2.88 1.31 14.50
N GLU A 17 -2.80 0.54 13.43
CA GLU A 17 -3.83 0.44 12.40
C GLU A 17 -4.18 -1.02 12.12
N GLN A 18 -5.47 -1.29 11.84
CA GLN A 18 -5.93 -2.62 11.43
C GLN A 18 -6.38 -2.61 9.97
N LEU A 19 -5.64 -3.33 9.13
CA LEU A 19 -5.99 -3.56 7.75
C LEU A 19 -6.96 -4.72 7.61
N ALA A 20 -8.00 -4.53 6.80
CA ALA A 20 -8.95 -5.58 6.49
C ALA A 20 -8.23 -6.78 5.86
N ALA A 21 -8.54 -7.98 6.35
CA ALA A 21 -7.93 -9.23 5.89
C ALA A 21 -8.03 -9.42 4.36
N PRO A 22 -9.20 -9.15 3.71
CA PRO A 22 -9.33 -9.31 2.26
C PRO A 22 -8.35 -8.44 1.47
N LEU A 23 -8.20 -7.16 1.85
CA LEU A 23 -7.30 -6.23 1.19
C LEU A 23 -5.84 -6.65 1.36
N TYR A 24 -5.45 -7.05 2.56
CA TYR A 24 -4.08 -7.51 2.79
C TYR A 24 -3.75 -8.79 2.04
N ASN A 25 -4.68 -9.75 2.00
CA ASN A 25 -4.51 -10.99 1.23
C ASN A 25 -4.46 -10.73 -0.28
N LEU A 26 -5.23 -9.74 -0.78
CA LEU A 26 -5.16 -9.29 -2.16
C LEU A 26 -3.77 -8.75 -2.49
N TRP A 27 -3.21 -7.87 -1.65
CA TRP A 27 -1.83 -7.40 -1.79
C TRP A 27 -0.81 -8.54 -1.72
N ARG A 28 -0.96 -9.48 -0.78
CA ARG A 28 -0.05 -10.63 -0.66
C ARG A 28 -0.02 -11.48 -1.93
N ARG A 29 -1.19 -11.69 -2.56
CA ARG A 29 -1.28 -12.34 -3.88
C ARG A 29 -0.63 -11.49 -4.97
N ALA A 30 -0.92 -10.19 -5.01
CA ALA A 30 -0.31 -9.28 -5.98
C ALA A 30 1.22 -9.29 -5.92
N ARG A 31 1.81 -9.30 -4.71
CA ARG A 31 3.26 -9.42 -4.49
C ARG A 31 3.87 -10.70 -5.09
N LEU A 32 3.11 -11.79 -5.21
CA LEU A 32 3.59 -13.05 -5.80
C LEU A 32 3.53 -13.06 -7.33
N HIS A 33 2.70 -12.21 -7.93
CA HIS A 33 2.40 -12.25 -9.37
C HIS A 33 2.83 -10.99 -10.13
N LEU A 34 3.11 -9.89 -9.44
CA LEU A 34 3.52 -8.60 -10.03
C LEU A 34 4.95 -8.26 -9.63
N ALA A 35 5.68 -7.60 -10.53
CA ALA A 35 7.00 -7.07 -10.23
C ALA A 35 6.89 -5.92 -9.22
N LEU A 36 7.81 -5.89 -8.25
CA LEU A 36 7.92 -4.85 -7.22
C LEU A 36 9.24 -4.05 -7.39
N PRO A 37 9.28 -2.76 -6.98
CA PRO A 37 8.19 -2.00 -6.38
C PRO A 37 7.07 -1.66 -7.38
N LEU A 38 5.82 -1.65 -6.92
CA LEU A 38 4.67 -1.29 -7.74
C LEU A 38 4.30 0.16 -7.50
N ARG A 39 4.30 0.99 -8.55
CA ARG A 39 3.73 2.33 -8.50
C ARG A 39 2.29 2.32 -9.02
N ILE A 40 1.40 2.90 -8.22
CA ILE A 40 -0.01 3.10 -8.54
C ILE A 40 -0.29 4.59 -8.51
N GLU A 41 -0.63 5.14 -9.68
CA GLU A 41 -1.13 6.50 -9.79
C GLU A 41 -2.49 6.60 -9.09
N LEU A 42 -2.71 7.64 -8.30
CA LEU A 42 -3.98 7.86 -7.60
C LEU A 42 -4.69 9.05 -8.27
N PRO A 43 -5.29 8.90 -9.47
CA PRO A 43 -5.79 10.03 -10.28
C PRO A 43 -6.87 10.85 -9.57
N GLN A 44 -7.55 10.26 -8.60
CA GLN A 44 -8.57 10.91 -7.78
C GLN A 44 -8.00 11.73 -6.60
N LEU A 45 -6.68 11.64 -6.37
CA LEU A 45 -5.95 12.30 -5.31
C LEU A 45 -4.83 13.14 -5.96
N LYS A 46 -4.99 14.46 -5.93
CA LYS A 46 -4.18 15.40 -6.69
C LYS A 46 -2.68 15.14 -6.49
N GLN A 47 -2.00 14.74 -7.57
CA GLN A 47 -0.54 14.53 -7.64
C GLN A 47 -0.01 13.46 -6.66
N MET A 48 -0.84 12.51 -6.25
CA MET A 48 -0.45 11.44 -5.32
C MET A 48 -0.18 10.13 -6.07
N ALA A 49 0.83 9.38 -5.63
CA ALA A 49 1.01 7.98 -6.01
C ALA A 49 1.08 7.11 -4.75
N LEU A 50 0.73 5.84 -4.90
CA LEU A 50 1.00 4.79 -3.93
C LEU A 50 2.13 3.92 -4.45
N ILE A 51 3.21 3.84 -3.69
CA ILE A 51 4.33 2.93 -3.92
C ILE A 51 4.15 1.72 -3.00
N LEU A 52 4.07 0.53 -3.58
CA LEU A 52 4.01 -0.73 -2.85
C LEU A 52 5.37 -1.41 -2.92
N GLU A 53 5.94 -1.64 -1.75
CA GLU A 53 7.13 -2.46 -1.54
C GLU A 53 6.75 -3.74 -0.76
N PRO A 54 7.64 -4.73 -0.64
CA PRO A 54 7.35 -5.99 0.05
C PRO A 54 6.92 -5.85 1.52
N ASP A 55 7.35 -4.78 2.18
CA ASP A 55 7.24 -4.54 3.62
C ASP A 55 6.57 -3.21 3.99
N CYS A 56 6.32 -2.32 3.02
CA CYS A 56 5.62 -1.06 3.24
C CYS A 56 4.74 -0.62 2.08
N TRP A 57 3.69 0.13 2.39
CA TRP A 57 2.88 0.86 1.42
C TRP A 57 3.01 2.36 1.70
N VAL A 58 3.44 3.14 0.73
CA VAL A 58 3.76 4.56 0.93
C VAL A 58 3.02 5.42 -0.08
N VAL A 59 2.21 6.36 0.41
CA VAL A 59 1.65 7.42 -0.42
C VAL A 59 2.66 8.56 -0.50
N VAL A 60 2.91 9.04 -1.71
CA VAL A 60 3.86 10.10 -2.00
C VAL A 60 3.22 11.22 -2.79
N ASP A 61 3.65 12.45 -2.53
CA ASP A 61 3.42 13.58 -3.41
C ASP A 61 4.48 13.57 -4.52
N GLN A 62 4.02 13.30 -5.74
CA GLN A 62 4.89 13.10 -6.88
C GLN A 62 5.56 14.38 -7.37
N VAL A 63 4.95 15.54 -7.12
CA VAL A 63 5.52 16.83 -7.54
C VAL A 63 6.50 17.38 -6.52
N GLN A 64 6.53 16.83 -5.31
CA GLN A 64 7.48 17.17 -4.25
C GLN A 64 8.56 16.09 -4.09
N TYR A 65 9.10 15.57 -5.20
CA TYR A 65 10.16 14.56 -5.21
C TYR A 65 9.81 13.27 -4.45
N ASP A 66 8.58 12.81 -4.62
CA ASP A 66 8.00 11.66 -3.89
C ASP A 66 8.07 11.84 -2.36
N LEU A 67 7.75 13.05 -1.86
CA LEU A 67 7.67 13.32 -0.42
C LEU A 67 6.60 12.40 0.21
N PRO A 68 6.92 11.63 1.26
CA PRO A 68 5.95 10.76 1.90
C PRO A 68 4.84 11.60 2.53
N VAL A 69 3.60 11.12 2.40
CA VAL A 69 2.40 11.76 2.94
C VAL A 69 1.81 10.91 4.06
N LEU A 70 1.67 9.61 3.79
CA LEU A 70 1.31 8.59 4.78
C LEU A 70 1.90 7.24 4.37
N ALA A 71 2.12 6.36 5.34
CA ALA A 71 2.60 5.01 5.07
C ALA A 71 2.11 3.97 6.06
N TRP A 72 1.83 2.77 5.53
CA TRP A 72 1.62 1.56 6.31
C TRP A 72 2.92 0.75 6.34
N LEU A 73 3.38 0.47 7.54
CA LEU A 73 4.66 -0.16 7.86
C LEU A 73 4.43 -1.32 8.84
N GLU A 74 5.45 -2.15 9.06
CA GLU A 74 5.51 -3.11 10.16
C GLU A 74 4.28 -4.03 10.23
N PHE A 75 3.89 -4.61 9.08
CA PHE A 75 2.77 -5.54 9.02
C PHE A 75 3.02 -6.75 9.93
N GLN A 76 2.12 -7.00 10.89
CA GLN A 76 2.19 -8.12 11.81
C GLN A 76 1.56 -9.37 11.17
N ASP A 77 2.22 -9.93 10.15
CA ASP A 77 1.74 -11.08 9.37
C ASP A 77 2.50 -12.39 9.65
N THR A 78 3.58 -12.33 10.44
CA THR A 78 4.40 -13.50 10.79
C THR A 78 3.59 -14.51 11.60
N GLY A 79 3.58 -15.77 11.15
CA GLY A 79 2.91 -16.87 11.86
C GLY A 79 1.38 -16.89 11.73
N ARG A 80 0.78 -16.06 10.86
CA ARG A 80 -0.67 -16.08 10.65
C ARG A 80 -1.15 -17.38 9.99
N SER A 81 -1.98 -18.11 10.73
CA SER A 81 -2.76 -19.26 10.24
C SER A 81 -4.17 -18.86 9.79
N SER A 82 -4.71 -17.73 10.26
CA SER A 82 -6.06 -17.26 9.96
C SER A 82 -6.07 -16.23 8.83
N LEU A 83 -6.77 -16.54 7.73
CA LEU A 83 -6.92 -15.64 6.57
C LEU A 83 -7.99 -14.55 6.77
N HIS A 84 -8.83 -14.66 7.80
CA HIS A 84 -10.00 -13.79 8.00
C HIS A 84 -9.79 -12.67 9.02
N THR A 85 -8.71 -12.72 9.81
CA THR A 85 -8.43 -11.72 10.86
C THR A 85 -7.82 -10.44 10.25
N PRO A 86 -8.09 -9.24 10.77
CA PRO A 86 -7.37 -8.03 10.34
C PRO A 86 -5.86 -8.15 10.57
N VAL A 87 -5.04 -7.47 9.76
CA VAL A 87 -3.58 -7.34 9.99
C VAL A 87 -3.31 -6.04 10.74
N THR A 88 -2.68 -6.13 11.91
CA THR A 88 -2.17 -4.96 12.60
C THR A 88 -0.90 -4.46 11.90
N CYS A 89 -0.77 -3.14 11.78
CA CYS A 89 0.39 -2.47 11.22
C CYS A 89 0.55 -1.09 11.86
N THR A 90 1.66 -0.42 11.55
CA THR A 90 1.92 0.96 11.95
C THR A 90 1.51 1.89 10.81
N LEU A 91 0.66 2.87 11.09
CA LEU A 91 0.30 3.94 10.15
C LEU A 91 0.99 5.24 10.55
N ASN A 92 1.96 5.66 9.74
CA ASN A 92 2.66 6.92 9.90
C ASN A 92 2.04 8.00 9.01
N TYR A 93 1.87 9.19 9.57
CA TYR A 93 1.50 10.41 8.88
C TYR A 93 2.70 11.34 8.84
N TYR A 94 3.01 11.88 7.67
CA TYR A 94 4.08 12.85 7.45
C TYR A 94 3.53 14.25 7.15
N HIS A 95 2.22 14.35 6.94
CA HIS A 95 1.51 15.61 6.71
C HIS A 95 0.21 15.67 7.51
N TYR A 96 -0.10 16.81 8.12
CA TYR A 96 -1.23 16.94 9.07
C TYR A 96 -2.62 16.66 8.45
N MET A 97 -2.80 16.95 7.15
CA MET A 97 -4.06 16.65 6.44
C MET A 97 -4.13 15.23 5.85
N ALA A 98 -3.09 14.41 6.02
CA ALA A 98 -3.00 13.09 5.38
C ALA A 98 -4.04 12.08 5.93
N SER A 99 -4.58 12.31 7.12
CA SER A 99 -5.61 11.46 7.74
C SER A 99 -6.84 11.27 6.85
N GLN A 100 -7.22 12.29 6.08
CA GLN A 100 -8.37 12.26 5.18
C GLN A 100 -8.15 11.36 3.95
N LEU A 101 -6.90 11.06 3.61
CA LEU A 101 -6.54 10.27 2.42
C LEU A 101 -6.66 8.76 2.66
N ARG A 102 -6.51 8.32 3.92
CA ARG A 102 -6.38 6.91 4.32
C ARG A 102 -7.43 6.00 3.66
N GLY A 103 -8.72 6.28 3.88
CA GLY A 103 -9.81 5.43 3.39
C GLY A 103 -9.83 5.36 1.86
N ARG A 104 -9.69 6.50 1.18
CA ARG A 104 -9.73 6.57 -0.28
C ARG A 104 -8.55 5.86 -0.94
N VAL A 105 -7.36 5.96 -0.35
CA VAL A 105 -6.16 5.25 -0.82
C VAL A 105 -6.37 3.74 -0.74
N LEU A 106 -6.91 3.22 0.38
CA LEU A 106 -7.15 1.78 0.53
C LEU A 106 -8.19 1.26 -0.48
N THR A 107 -9.26 2.02 -0.76
CA THR A 107 -10.23 1.67 -1.80
C THR A 107 -9.61 1.64 -3.20
N LEU A 108 -8.78 2.64 -3.54
CA LEU A 108 -8.11 2.68 -4.85
C LEU A 108 -7.08 1.55 -5.00
N LEU A 109 -6.36 1.25 -3.93
CA LEU A 109 -5.43 0.13 -3.88
C LEU A 109 -6.15 -1.19 -4.19
N GLU A 110 -7.28 -1.45 -3.53
CA GLU A 110 -8.08 -2.65 -3.76
C GLU A 110 -8.47 -2.79 -5.24
N GLN A 111 -9.08 -1.75 -5.80
CA GLN A 111 -9.54 -1.73 -7.20
C GLN A 111 -8.40 -1.98 -8.19
N GLU A 112 -7.26 -1.34 -7.97
CA GLU A 112 -6.11 -1.45 -8.87
C GLU A 112 -5.47 -2.83 -8.81
N LEU A 113 -5.31 -3.40 -7.62
CA LEU A 113 -4.75 -4.75 -7.46
C LEU A 113 -5.66 -5.81 -8.10
N GLU A 114 -6.98 -5.70 -7.93
CA GLU A 114 -7.94 -6.58 -8.61
C GLU A 114 -7.87 -6.44 -10.13
N ALA A 115 -7.79 -5.22 -10.65
CA ALA A 115 -7.66 -4.97 -12.08
C ALA A 115 -6.37 -5.57 -12.66
N ARG A 116 -5.23 -5.43 -11.97
CA ARG A 116 -3.94 -5.98 -12.43
C ARG A 116 -3.93 -7.50 -12.36
N LEU A 117 -4.36 -8.11 -11.25
CA LEU A 117 -4.38 -9.57 -11.10
C LEU A 117 -5.29 -10.26 -12.12
N ARG A 118 -6.44 -9.65 -12.47
CA ARG A 118 -7.30 -10.17 -13.54
C ARG A 118 -6.60 -10.21 -14.90
N LYS A 119 -5.79 -9.18 -15.22
CA LYS A 119 -5.02 -9.11 -16.48
C LYS A 119 -3.87 -10.13 -16.52
N THR A 120 -3.25 -10.42 -15.37
CA THR A 120 -2.20 -11.44 -15.29
C THR A 120 -2.77 -12.86 -15.44
N GLY A 121 -3.99 -13.10 -14.95
CA GLY A 121 -4.67 -14.40 -15.06
C GLY A 121 -5.14 -14.77 -16.48
N THR A 122 -5.38 -13.79 -17.36
CA THR A 122 -5.83 -14.03 -18.75
C THR A 122 -4.70 -14.37 -19.74
N HIS A 123 -3.43 -14.24 -19.35
CA HIS A 123 -2.27 -14.59 -20.20
C HIS A 123 -1.84 -16.07 -20.09
N GLY A 124 -2.62 -16.91 -19.38
CA GLY A 124 -2.28 -18.30 -19.06
C GLY A 124 -3.10 -19.39 -19.76
N GLN A 125 -3.92 -19.08 -20.79
CA GLN A 125 -4.59 -20.11 -21.59
C GLN A 125 -3.93 -20.24 -22.97
N PRO A 126 -3.17 -21.32 -23.25
CA PRO A 126 -2.82 -21.67 -24.61
C PRO A 126 -4.06 -22.20 -25.33
N SER A 127 -4.29 -21.70 -26.55
CA SER A 127 -5.17 -22.32 -27.56
C SER A 127 -4.56 -23.61 -28.09
#